data_AF-A0AAT9IUS1-F1
#
_entry.id   AF-A0AAT9IUS1-F1
#
_cell.length_a   1.000
_cell.length_b   1.000
_cell.length_c   1.000
_cell.angle_alpha   90.00
_cell.angle_beta   90.00
_cell.angle_gamma   90.00
#
_symmetry.space_group_name_H-M   'P 1'
#
loop_
_entity.id
_entity.type
_entity.pdbx_description
1 polymer ?
#
loop_
_entity_poly.entity_id
_entity_poly.type
_entity_poly.pdbx_seq_one_letter_code
_entity_poly.pdbx_strand_id
1 'polypeptide(L)'
;MDISAFQPIEAITADTPEEADRLRGLAVEALDYIQSFVWCPPLRQVLLAYGIDGVIGLFLVRFAEPAGGVDDALWVVSGDVPPAYFVTDEAPTPLEALTTYCDLMDGWVEAVLDDGDLDEAFPVNLTPTPEHAVALRAQLGFIRQLVSNQSLHGQP
;
A
#
# COMPACT_ATOMS: atom_id res chain seq x y z
N MET A 1 14.53 -7.46 -5.07
CA MET A 1 13.12 -7.46 -5.52
C MET A 1 13.08 -7.64 -7.02
N ASP A 2 12.28 -8.61 -7.50
CA ASP A 2 11.96 -8.71 -8.92
C ASP A 2 10.79 -7.77 -9.24
N ILE A 3 10.98 -6.90 -10.22
CA ILE A 3 10.02 -5.85 -10.61
C ILE A 3 9.56 -6.04 -12.06
N SER A 4 9.92 -7.14 -12.73
CA SER A 4 9.65 -7.31 -14.16
C SER A 4 8.16 -7.34 -14.51
N ALA A 5 7.31 -7.72 -13.55
CA ALA A 5 5.87 -7.75 -13.69
C ALA A 5 5.19 -6.40 -13.35
N PHE A 6 5.94 -5.42 -12.83
CA PHE A 6 5.34 -4.17 -12.39
C PHE A 6 5.21 -3.20 -13.57
N GLN A 7 4.14 -2.40 -13.55
CA GLN A 7 3.85 -1.46 -14.62
C GLN A 7 4.25 -0.04 -14.22
N PRO A 8 5.01 0.70 -15.03
CA PRO A 8 5.18 2.14 -14.85
C PRO A 8 3.82 2.84 -14.82
N ILE A 9 3.62 3.80 -13.91
CA ILE A 9 2.31 4.45 -13.74
C ILE A 9 1.85 5.19 -15.00
N GLU A 10 2.78 5.63 -15.85
CA GLU A 10 2.52 6.28 -17.13
C GLU A 10 2.06 5.29 -18.21
N ALA A 11 2.27 3.99 -17.99
CA ALA A 11 2.03 2.92 -18.94
C ALA A 11 1.11 1.83 -18.37
N ILE A 12 0.31 2.13 -17.35
CA ILE A 12 -0.67 1.19 -16.79
C ILE A 12 -1.63 0.72 -17.89
N THR A 13 -1.73 -0.60 -18.02
CA THR A 13 -2.67 -1.32 -18.87
C THR A 13 -3.57 -2.21 -18.02
N ALA A 14 -4.81 -2.37 -18.48
CA ALA A 14 -5.85 -3.18 -17.84
C ALA A 14 -6.79 -3.73 -18.93
N ASP A 15 -7.75 -4.57 -18.55
CA ASP A 15 -8.67 -5.21 -19.51
C ASP A 15 -9.59 -4.19 -20.19
N THR A 16 -9.89 -3.09 -19.48
CA THR A 16 -10.69 -1.98 -20.01
C THR A 16 -10.00 -0.62 -19.79
N PRO A 17 -10.29 0.39 -20.64
CA PRO A 17 -9.78 1.75 -20.42
C PRO A 17 -10.23 2.35 -19.08
N GLU A 18 -11.47 2.08 -18.66
CA GLU A 18 -12.05 2.59 -17.42
C GLU A 18 -11.33 2.02 -16.18
N GLU A 19 -10.96 0.74 -16.23
CA GLU A 19 -10.16 0.10 -15.19
C GLU A 19 -8.75 0.71 -15.13
N ALA A 20 -8.11 0.91 -16.29
CA ALA A 20 -6.80 1.56 -16.36
C ALA A 20 -6.85 2.99 -15.80
N ASP A 21 -7.92 3.74 -16.06
CA ASP A 21 -8.12 5.09 -15.52
C ASP A 21 -8.32 5.07 -13.99
N ARG A 22 -9.06 4.10 -13.46
CA ARG A 22 -9.19 3.91 -11.99
C ARG A 22 -7.85 3.57 -11.34
N LEU A 23 -7.06 2.69 -11.94
CA LEU A 23 -5.71 2.36 -11.45
C LEU A 23 -4.76 3.56 -11.50
N ARG A 24 -4.86 4.42 -12.52
CA ARG A 24 -4.12 5.69 -12.56
C ARG A 24 -4.58 6.65 -11.48
N GLY A 25 -5.88 6.68 -11.14
CA GLY A 25 -6.40 7.43 -10.01
C GLY A 25 -5.72 7.03 -8.69
N LEU A 26 -5.63 5.73 -8.42
CA LEU A 26 -4.91 5.19 -7.25
C LEU A 26 -3.43 5.60 -7.26
N ALA A 27 -2.79 5.63 -8.43
CA ALA A 27 -1.40 6.07 -8.55
C ALA A 27 -1.23 7.56 -8.20
N VAL A 28 -2.18 8.42 -8.62
CA VAL A 28 -2.18 9.84 -8.25
C VAL A 28 -2.33 10.00 -6.73
N GLU A 29 -3.24 9.26 -6.10
CA GLU A 29 -3.41 9.29 -4.64
C GLU A 29 -2.14 8.85 -3.90
N ALA A 30 -1.48 7.79 -4.37
CA ALA A 30 -0.22 7.30 -3.79
C ALA A 30 0.91 8.34 -3.92
N LEU A 31 0.99 9.02 -5.06
CA LEU A 31 1.93 10.09 -5.31
C LEU A 31 1.69 11.28 -4.39
N ASP A 32 0.46 11.78 -4.34
CA ASP A 32 0.08 12.92 -3.49
C ASP A 32 0.39 12.62 -2.02
N TYR A 33 0.11 11.39 -1.58
CA TYR A 33 0.43 10.94 -0.23
C TYR A 33 1.94 10.95 0.04
N ILE A 34 2.76 10.24 -0.75
CA ILE A 34 4.20 10.13 -0.47
C ILE A 34 4.93 11.46 -0.65
N GLN A 35 4.48 12.31 -1.58
CA GLN A 35 5.05 13.63 -1.83
C GLN A 35 4.59 14.69 -0.82
N SER A 36 3.55 14.41 -0.01
CA SER A 36 3.14 15.30 1.07
C SER A 36 4.18 15.41 2.20
N PHE A 37 5.09 14.42 2.29
CA PHE A 37 6.13 14.40 3.30
C PHE A 37 7.32 15.26 2.88
N VAL A 38 7.72 16.21 3.75
CA VAL A 38 8.85 17.13 3.51
C VAL A 38 10.17 16.41 3.27
N TRP A 39 10.34 15.20 3.83
CA TRP A 39 11.54 14.40 3.66
C TRP A 39 11.64 13.72 2.29
N CYS A 40 10.53 13.65 1.53
CA CYS A 40 10.42 12.90 0.28
C CYS A 40 11.33 13.51 -0.82
N PRO A 41 12.39 12.80 -1.26
CA PRO A 41 13.25 13.28 -2.32
C PRO A 41 12.57 13.12 -3.70
N PRO A 42 13.16 13.67 -4.78
CA PRO A 42 12.65 13.47 -6.12
C PRO A 42 12.47 11.99 -6.45
N LEU A 43 11.32 11.64 -7.03
CA LEU A 43 11.03 10.27 -7.43
C LEU A 43 11.75 9.94 -8.74
N ARG A 44 12.40 8.78 -8.80
CA ARG A 44 13.00 8.24 -10.03
C ARG A 44 11.97 7.49 -10.87
N GLN A 45 11.13 6.71 -10.21
CA GLN A 45 10.18 5.82 -10.88
C GLN A 45 9.08 5.42 -9.91
N VAL A 46 7.85 5.30 -10.40
CA VAL A 46 6.75 4.69 -9.64
C VAL A 46 6.16 3.56 -10.46
N LEU A 47 5.97 2.42 -9.80
CA LEU A 47 5.58 1.17 -10.43
C LEU A 47 4.35 0.60 -9.73
N LEU A 48 3.27 0.35 -10.46
CA LEU A 48 2.13 -0.43 -10.00
C LEU A 48 2.57 -1.90 -9.87
N ALA A 49 2.61 -2.39 -8.64
CA ALA A 49 2.98 -3.76 -8.31
C ALA A 49 1.74 -4.67 -8.16
N TYR A 50 0.66 -4.10 -7.63
CA TYR A 50 -0.64 -4.75 -7.53
C TYR A 50 -1.75 -3.70 -7.50
N GLY A 51 -2.90 -4.00 -8.09
CA GLY A 51 -4.04 -3.11 -8.05
C GLY A 51 -5.36 -3.84 -8.23
N ILE A 52 -6.36 -3.44 -7.45
CA ILE A 52 -7.76 -3.73 -7.72
C ILE A 52 -8.44 -2.39 -7.95
N ASP A 53 -9.16 -2.31 -9.06
CA ASP A 53 -9.74 -1.07 -9.55
C ASP A 53 -10.64 -0.39 -8.51
N GLY A 54 -10.27 0.84 -8.13
CA GLY A 54 -11.03 1.62 -7.13
C GLY A 54 -11.05 1.05 -5.72
N VAL A 55 -10.30 -0.02 -5.41
CA VAL A 55 -10.26 -0.59 -4.05
C VAL A 55 -8.91 -0.35 -3.39
N ILE A 56 -7.83 -0.83 -4.01
CA ILE A 56 -6.49 -0.75 -3.43
C ILE A 56 -5.44 -0.78 -4.53
N GLY A 57 -4.45 0.10 -4.42
CA GLY A 57 -3.23 0.07 -5.21
C GLY A 57 -2.02 -0.11 -4.31
N LEU A 58 -1.11 -0.99 -4.72
CA LEU A 58 0.22 -1.14 -4.14
C LEU A 58 1.26 -0.69 -5.17
N PHE A 59 2.06 0.29 -4.79
CA PHE A 59 3.05 0.92 -5.63
C PHE A 59 4.45 0.77 -5.04
N LEU A 60 5.41 0.42 -5.89
CA LEU A 60 6.83 0.58 -5.55
C LEU A 60 7.28 1.96 -5.99
N VAL A 61 7.56 2.83 -5.02
CA VAL A 61 8.10 4.17 -5.26
C VAL A 61 9.61 4.09 -5.12
N ARG A 62 10.33 4.45 -6.18
CA ARG A 62 11.80 4.48 -6.21
C ARG A 62 12.28 5.92 -6.27
N PHE A 63 13.26 6.23 -5.44
CA PHE A 63 13.78 7.59 -5.32
C PHE A 63 15.00 7.81 -6.22
N ALA A 64 15.25 9.06 -6.60
CA ALA A 64 16.45 9.45 -7.32
C ALA A 64 17.69 9.44 -6.42
N GLU A 65 17.48 9.70 -5.13
CA GLU A 65 18.45 9.61 -4.04
C GLU A 65 17.78 8.89 -2.87
N PRO A 66 18.51 8.12 -2.04
CA PRO A 66 17.91 7.36 -0.96
C PRO A 66 17.11 8.25 0.00
N ALA A 67 15.84 7.93 0.23
CA ALA A 67 15.00 8.59 1.22
C ALA A 67 15.59 8.38 2.63
N GLY A 68 15.65 9.45 3.42
CA GLY A 68 16.31 9.43 4.72
C GLY A 68 17.81 9.06 4.68
N GLY A 69 18.41 9.00 3.49
CA GLY A 69 19.78 8.55 3.29
C GLY A 69 19.98 7.03 3.36
N VAL A 70 18.91 6.25 3.40
CA VAL A 70 18.97 4.79 3.58
C VAL A 70 18.14 4.03 2.54
N ASP A 71 16.91 4.49 2.28
CA ASP A 71 15.93 3.70 1.51
C ASP A 71 15.84 4.16 0.05
N ASP A 72 16.29 3.33 -0.89
CA ASP A 72 16.21 3.61 -2.33
C ASP A 72 14.81 3.38 -2.91
N ALA A 73 13.94 2.67 -2.18
CA ALA A 73 12.57 2.41 -2.55
C ALA A 73 11.68 2.17 -1.32
N LEU A 74 10.40 2.51 -1.44
CA LEU A 74 9.37 2.24 -0.45
C LEU A 74 8.14 1.63 -1.13
N TRP A 75 7.42 0.80 -0.38
CA TRP A 75 6.05 0.46 -0.70
C TRP A 75 5.14 1.62 -0.35
N VAL A 76 4.14 1.88 -1.19
CA VAL A 76 3.07 2.85 -0.93
C VAL A 76 1.73 2.21 -1.27
N VAL A 77 0.77 2.32 -0.35
CA VAL A 77 -0.60 1.84 -0.50
C VAL A 77 -1.55 3.04 -0.62
N SER A 78 -2.53 2.97 -1.52
CA SER A 78 -3.61 3.94 -1.68
C SER A 78 -4.93 3.27 -2.10
N GLY A 79 -6.03 4.03 -2.06
CA GLY A 79 -7.37 3.59 -2.44
C GLY A 79 -8.40 3.78 -1.32
N ASP A 80 -9.41 2.91 -1.29
CA ASP A 80 -10.50 2.92 -0.29
C ASP A 80 -10.06 2.41 1.09
N VAL A 81 -8.76 2.47 1.36
CA VAL A 81 -8.12 2.07 2.62
C VAL A 81 -7.12 3.14 3.06
N PRO A 82 -6.75 3.20 4.35
CA PRO A 82 -5.77 4.19 4.80
C PRO A 82 -4.46 4.13 4.02
N PRO A 83 -3.97 5.27 3.50
CA PRO A 83 -2.71 5.30 2.79
C PRO A 83 -1.55 5.04 3.76
N ALA A 84 -0.56 4.30 3.31
CA ALA A 84 0.61 3.93 4.11
C ALA A 84 1.85 3.82 3.24
N TYR A 85 3.02 4.10 3.81
CA TYR A 85 4.30 3.74 3.22
C TYR A 85 5.15 2.93 4.20
N PHE A 86 5.95 2.00 3.69
CA PHE A 86 6.85 1.18 4.51
C PHE A 86 8.01 0.63 3.69
N VAL A 87 9.07 0.20 4.39
CA VAL A 87 10.30 -0.30 3.79
C VAL A 87 10.10 -1.61 3.04
N THR A 88 10.93 -1.86 2.03
CA THR A 88 10.84 -3.07 1.20
C THR A 88 11.57 -4.28 1.78
N ASP A 89 12.39 -4.08 2.81
CA ASP A 89 13.36 -5.07 3.32
C ASP A 89 12.69 -6.33 3.87
N GLU A 90 11.59 -6.16 4.62
CA GLU A 90 10.82 -7.27 5.19
C GLU A 90 9.70 -7.75 4.26
N ALA A 91 9.52 -7.10 3.11
CA ALA A 91 8.44 -7.38 2.17
C ALA A 91 8.93 -7.31 0.70
N PRO A 92 9.79 -8.26 0.27
CA PRO A 92 10.42 -8.19 -1.05
C PRO A 92 9.49 -8.53 -2.23
N THR A 93 8.25 -8.98 -1.99
CA THR A 93 7.24 -9.27 -3.03
C THR A 93 5.94 -8.50 -2.78
N PRO A 94 5.09 -8.30 -3.81
CA PRO A 94 3.79 -7.62 -3.64
C PRO A 94 2.86 -8.31 -2.64
N LEU A 95 2.90 -9.65 -2.60
CA LEU A 95 2.08 -10.44 -1.69
C LEU A 95 2.50 -10.23 -0.23
N GLU A 96 3.81 -10.27 0.03
CA GLU A 96 4.37 -9.97 1.35
C GLU A 96 4.08 -8.52 1.73
N ALA A 97 4.21 -7.57 0.80
CA ALA A 97 3.91 -6.16 1.06
C ALA A 97 2.45 -5.92 1.45
N LEU A 98 1.48 -6.54 0.76
CA LEU A 98 0.08 -6.48 1.15
C LEU A 98 -0.16 -7.14 2.52
N THR A 99 0.54 -8.23 2.82
CA THR A 99 0.45 -8.90 4.13
C THR A 99 0.97 -7.99 5.23
N THR A 100 2.16 -7.40 5.05
CA THR A 100 2.77 -6.42 5.95
C THR A 100 1.85 -5.22 6.15
N TYR A 101 1.25 -4.66 5.08
CA TYR A 101 0.27 -3.60 5.20
C TYR A 101 -0.89 -4.01 6.12
N CYS A 102 -1.49 -5.18 5.90
CA CYS A 102 -2.57 -5.65 6.77
C CYS A 102 -2.13 -5.83 8.22
N ASP A 103 -0.92 -6.32 8.47
CA ASP A 103 -0.39 -6.52 9.82
C ASP A 103 -0.15 -5.17 10.54
N LEU A 104 0.37 -4.16 9.82
CA LEU A 104 0.54 -2.80 10.35
C LEU A 104 -0.81 -2.16 10.72
N MET A 105 -1.81 -2.31 9.85
CA MET A 105 -3.16 -1.79 10.11
C MET A 105 -3.86 -2.54 11.24
N ASP A 106 -3.66 -3.86 11.36
CA ASP A 106 -4.19 -4.65 12.47
C ASP A 106 -3.60 -4.19 13.82
N GLY A 107 -2.31 -3.83 13.87
CA GLY A 107 -1.71 -3.25 15.07
C GLY A 107 -2.39 -1.96 15.52
N TRP A 108 -2.76 -1.09 14.57
CA TRP A 108 -3.55 0.11 14.90
C TRP A 108 -4.98 -0.24 15.35
N VAL A 109 -5.65 -1.18 14.68
CA VAL A 109 -6.99 -1.64 15.05
C VAL A 109 -7.01 -2.20 16.48
N GLU A 110 -6.04 -3.04 16.83
CA GLU A 110 -5.91 -3.64 18.16
C GLU A 110 -5.68 -2.56 19.22
N ALA A 111 -4.74 -1.64 18.99
CA ALA A 111 -4.50 -0.53 19.90
C ALA A 111 -5.75 0.34 20.13
N VAL A 112 -6.55 0.62 19.11
CA VAL A 112 -7.80 1.39 19.26
C VAL A 112 -8.88 0.60 20.04
N LEU A 113 -9.01 -0.69 19.79
CA LEU A 113 -10.05 -1.52 20.42
C LEU A 113 -9.75 -1.86 21.88
N ASP A 114 -8.47 -2.00 22.23
CA ASP A 114 -8.02 -2.37 23.56
C ASP A 114 -7.73 -1.15 24.47
N ASP A 115 -8.01 0.07 24.00
CA ASP A 115 -7.61 1.33 24.67
C ASP A 115 -6.09 1.37 24.95
N GLY A 116 -5.32 0.84 23.99
CA GLY A 116 -3.87 0.73 24.01
C GLY A 116 -3.16 2.00 23.57
N ASP A 117 -1.83 1.96 23.64
CA ASP A 117 -0.98 3.07 23.21
C ASP A 117 -0.85 3.08 21.68
N LEU A 118 -1.24 4.19 21.06
CA LEU A 118 -1.15 4.39 19.61
C LEU A 118 0.24 4.88 19.17
N ASP A 119 1.09 5.32 20.11
CA ASP A 119 2.44 5.79 19.78
C ASP A 119 3.35 4.64 19.29
N GLU A 120 3.02 3.40 19.67
CA GLU A 120 3.71 2.18 19.19
C GLU A 120 3.08 1.59 17.92
N ALA A 121 1.89 2.05 17.52
CA ALA A 121 1.20 1.58 16.32
C ALA A 121 1.63 2.35 15.07
N PHE A 122 1.45 1.72 13.91
CA PHE A 122 1.66 2.43 12.64
C PHE A 122 0.69 3.62 12.54
N PRO A 123 1.14 4.82 12.12
CA PRO A 123 0.27 5.97 12.04
C PRO A 123 -0.79 5.81 10.95
N VAL A 124 -2.06 5.82 11.34
CA VAL A 124 -3.21 5.73 10.43
C VAL A 124 -3.97 7.05 10.43
N ASN A 125 -4.26 7.59 9.25
CA ASN A 125 -5.00 8.85 9.08
C ASN A 125 -6.52 8.67 9.26
N LEU A 126 -6.93 8.07 10.37
CA LEU A 126 -8.31 7.92 10.80
C LEU A 126 -8.43 8.38 12.25
N THR A 127 -9.58 8.93 12.63
CA THR A 127 -9.87 9.18 14.04
C THR A 127 -9.88 7.84 14.78
N PRO A 128 -9.11 7.67 15.87
CA PRO A 128 -9.03 6.40 16.61
C PRO A 128 -10.31 6.16 17.41
N THR A 129 -11.32 5.57 16.76
CA THR A 129 -12.58 5.19 17.40
C THR A 129 -12.85 3.70 17.16
N PRO A 130 -13.55 3.00 18.06
CA PRO A 130 -13.89 1.59 17.87
C PRO A 130 -14.66 1.34 16.57
N GLU A 131 -15.52 2.28 16.15
CA GLU A 131 -16.26 2.19 14.89
C GLU A 131 -15.33 2.16 13.67
N HIS A 132 -14.35 3.07 13.62
CA HIS A 132 -13.36 3.08 12.54
C HIS A 132 -12.45 1.86 12.57
N ALA A 133 -12.05 1.40 13.75
CA ALA A 133 -11.23 0.19 13.90
C ALA A 133 -11.96 -1.07 13.39
N VAL A 134 -13.25 -1.23 13.74
CA VAL A 134 -14.07 -2.34 13.23
C VAL A 134 -14.27 -2.25 11.71
N ALA A 135 -14.52 -1.06 11.18
CA ALA A 135 -14.66 -0.85 9.74
C ALA A 135 -13.37 -1.20 8.99
N LEU A 136 -12.23 -0.72 9.48
CA LEU A 136 -10.92 -1.02 8.90
C LEU A 136 -10.64 -2.52 8.96
N ARG A 137 -10.88 -3.18 10.09
CA ARG A 137 -10.71 -4.63 10.23
C ARG A 137 -11.48 -5.44 9.19
N ALA A 138 -12.70 -5.00 8.85
CA ALA A 138 -13.50 -5.64 7.80
C ALA A 138 -12.88 -5.47 6.41
N GLN A 139 -12.35 -4.28 6.09
CA GLN A 139 -11.63 -4.02 4.84
C GLN A 139 -10.36 -4.86 4.72
N LEU A 140 -9.58 -4.98 5.81
CA LEU A 140 -8.40 -5.84 5.85
C LEU A 140 -8.74 -7.32 5.62
N GLY A 141 -9.86 -7.79 6.18
CA GLY A 141 -10.37 -9.14 5.93
C GLY A 141 -10.60 -9.42 4.44
N PHE A 142 -11.17 -8.46 3.71
CA PHE A 142 -11.36 -8.56 2.26
C PHE A 142 -10.02 -8.62 1.51
N ILE A 143 -9.07 -7.75 1.86
CA ILE A 143 -7.72 -7.75 1.24
C ILE A 143 -7.01 -9.09 1.48
N ARG A 144 -7.04 -9.61 2.71
CA ARG A 144 -6.43 -10.91 3.03
C ARG A 144 -7.07 -12.06 2.24
N GLN A 145 -8.37 -12.02 2.01
CA GLN A 145 -9.07 -13.01 1.18
C GLN A 145 -8.58 -12.96 -0.28
N LEU A 146 -8.38 -11.76 -0.84
CA LEU A 146 -7.85 -11.57 -2.19
C LEU A 146 -6.41 -12.07 -2.32
N VAL A 147 -5.56 -11.74 -1.36
CA VAL A 147 -4.17 -12.23 -1.22
C VAL A 147 -4.14 -13.76 -1.17
N SER A 148 -5.00 -14.36 -0.35
CA SER A 148 -5.10 -15.82 -0.21
C SER A 148 -5.55 -16.50 -1.51
N ASN A 149 -6.55 -15.93 -2.20
CA ASN A 149 -7.04 -16.48 -3.46
C ASN A 149 -5.98 -16.45 -4.57
N GLN A 150 -5.14 -15.42 -4.63
CA GLN A 150 -4.04 -15.37 -5.61
C GLN A 150 -2.91 -16.33 -5.30
N SER A 151 -2.61 -16.55 -4.02
CA SER A 151 -1.64 -17.54 -3.57
C SER A 151 -2.01 -18.97 -4.02
N LEU A 152 -3.31 -19.25 -4.17
CA LEU A 152 -3.83 -20.54 -4.65
C LEU A 152 -3.73 -20.72 -6.18
N HIS A 153 -3.67 -19.64 -6.95
CA HIS A 153 -3.51 -19.70 -8.42
C HIS A 153 -2.03 -19.63 -8.85
N GLY A 154 -1.11 -19.46 -7.89
CA GLY A 154 0.33 -19.32 -8.10
C GLY A 154 1.16 -20.56 -7.75
N GLN A 155 0.60 -21.77 -7.75
CA GLN A 155 1.39 -23.00 -7.71
C GLN A 155 1.38 -23.71 -9.08
N PRO A 156 2.54 -24.18 -9.57
CA PRO A 156 2.65 -24.87 -10.85
C PRO A 156 1.86 -26.18 -10.91
#